data_AF-A0A434QY99-F1
#
_entry.id   AF-A0A434QY99-F1
#
_cell.length_a   1.000
_cell.length_b   1.000
_cell.length_c   1.000
_cell.angle_alpha   90.00
_cell.angle_beta   90.00
_cell.angle_gamma   90.00
#
_symmetry.space_group_name_H-M   'P 1'
#
loop_
_entity.id
_entity.type
_entity.pdbx_description
1 polymer ?
#
loop_
_entity_poly.entity_id
_entity_poly.type
_entity_poly.pdbx_seq_one_letter_code
_entity_poly.pdbx_strand_id
1 'polypeptide(L)' 'MFAAMAAPVNNPEHGFCRDCLASQRSETRRCERCGSPRLVRHPELYRPHIAH' A
#
# COMPACT_ATOMS: atom_id res chain seq x y z
N MET A 1 -3.80 -27.10 -13.44
CA MET A 1 -4.57 -25.91 -13.83
C MET A 1 -4.02 -24.73 -13.03
N PHE A 2 -3.52 -23.67 -13.67
CA PHE A 2 -2.86 -22.56 -12.99
C PHE A 2 -3.87 -21.74 -12.17
N ALA A 3 -3.47 -21.39 -10.94
CA ALA A 3 -4.30 -20.74 -9.93
C ALA A 3 -4.87 -19.39 -10.42
N ALA A 4 -6.08 -19.09 -9.94
CA ALA A 4 -6.79 -17.84 -10.17
C ALA A 4 -5.86 -16.63 -9.94
N MET A 5 -5.81 -15.73 -10.92
CA MET A 5 -5.06 -14.48 -10.86
C MET A 5 -5.51 -13.69 -9.62
N ALA A 6 -4.67 -13.70 -8.58
CA ALA A 6 -4.91 -12.90 -7.38
C ALA A 6 -4.99 -11.42 -7.78
N ALA A 7 -5.96 -10.70 -7.19
CA ALA A 7 -6.06 -9.26 -7.35
C ALA A 7 -4.69 -8.61 -7.10
N PRO A 8 -4.31 -7.58 -7.87
CA PRO A 8 -3.01 -6.96 -7.72
C PRO A 8 -2.86 -6.45 -6.28
N VAL A 9 -1.87 -7.00 -5.55
CA VAL A 9 -1.49 -6.52 -4.21
C VAL A 9 -0.99 -5.07 -4.24
N ASN A 10 -0.72 -4.59 -5.45
CA ASN A 10 -0.17 -3.29 -5.76
C ASN A 10 -1.26 -2.35 -6.30
N ASN A 11 -2.12 -1.83 -5.41
CA ASN A 11 -3.19 -0.90 -5.80
C ASN A 11 -2.78 0.57 -5.51
N PRO A 12 -2.57 1.43 -6.54
CA PRO A 12 -2.10 2.81 -6.37
C PRO A 12 -2.99 3.76 -5.59
N GLU A 13 -4.27 3.43 -5.43
CA GLU A 13 -5.19 4.20 -4.61
C GLU A 13 -5.10 3.89 -3.09
N HIS A 14 -4.24 2.95 -2.67
CA HIS A 14 -4.05 2.61 -1.27
C HIS A 14 -2.64 2.97 -0.78
N GLY A 15 -2.52 3.63 0.37
CA GLY A 15 -1.21 3.83 1.02
C GLY A 15 -0.86 2.66 1.93
N PHE A 16 0.29 2.72 2.62
CA PHE A 16 0.56 1.83 3.75
C PHE A 16 1.23 2.57 4.91
N CYS A 17 1.12 2.02 6.11
CA CYS A 17 1.82 2.54 7.27
C CYS A 17 3.30 2.14 7.23
N ARG A 18 4.21 3.10 7.41
CA ARG A 18 5.65 2.82 7.41
C ARG A 18 6.09 1.95 8.59
N ASP A 19 5.36 1.99 9.70
CA ASP A 19 5.76 1.32 10.94
C ASP A 19 5.25 -0.11 11.04
N CYS A 20 3.98 -0.35 10.66
CA CYS A 20 3.36 -1.68 10.77
C CYS A 20 3.06 -2.34 9.41
N LEU A 21 3.35 -1.65 8.30
CA LEU A 21 3.13 -2.10 6.92
C LEU A 21 1.67 -2.42 6.58
N ALA A 22 0.71 -2.05 7.45
CA ALA A 22 -0.70 -2.22 7.15
C ALA A 22 -1.12 -1.31 6.00
N SER A 23 -1.75 -1.88 4.96
CA SER A 23 -2.41 -1.13 3.90
C SER A 23 -3.46 -0.19 4.49
N GLN A 24 -3.52 1.03 3.98
CA GLN A 24 -4.48 2.06 4.37
C GLN A 24 -5.46 2.28 3.23
N ARG A 25 -6.73 1.91 3.45
CA ARG A 25 -7.78 2.02 2.42
C ARG A 25 -8.40 3.42 2.35
N SER A 26 -8.26 4.19 3.42
CA SER A 26 -8.93 5.47 3.62
C SER A 26 -7.93 6.61 3.74
N GLU A 27 -8.31 7.85 3.47
CA GLU A 27 -7.48 9.07 3.55
C GLU A 27 -7.25 9.58 4.99
N THR A 28 -7.21 8.66 5.96
CA THR A 28 -6.96 8.99 7.35
C THR A 28 -5.57 9.60 7.55
N ARG A 29 -5.48 10.53 8.52
CA ARG A 29 -4.21 11.16 8.94
C ARG A 29 -3.32 10.24 9.77
N ARG A 30 -3.85 9.11 10.26
CA ARG A 30 -3.16 8.14 11.12
C ARG A 30 -3.50 6.73 10.69
N CYS A 31 -2.58 5.80 10.94
CA CYS A 31 -2.77 4.39 10.66
C CYS A 31 -3.96 3.83 11.44
N GLU A 32 -4.89 3.17 10.74
CA GLU A 32 -6.06 2.51 11.34
C GLU A 32 -5.69 1.30 12.20
N ARG A 33 -4.50 0.73 12.01
CA ARG A 33 -4.00 -0.45 12.73
C ARG A 33 -3.19 -0.09 13.99
N CYS A 34 -2.26 0.87 13.88
CA CYS A 34 -1.29 1.18 14.95
C CYS A 34 -1.30 2.65 15.41
N GLY A 35 -2.11 3.52 14.82
CA GLY A 35 -2.20 4.94 15.21
C GLY A 35 -1.02 5.83 14.81
N SER A 36 0.01 5.28 14.16
CA SER A 36 1.16 6.06 13.68
C SER A 36 0.74 7.14 12.68
N PRO A 37 1.35 8.35 12.74
CA PRO A 37 1.16 9.38 11.73
C PRO A 37 1.97 9.14 10.45
N ARG A 38 2.87 8.13 10.42
CA ARG A 38 3.81 7.89 9.32
C ARG A 38 3.18 7.03 8.22
N LEU A 39 2.30 7.64 7.43
CA LEU A 39 1.67 7.00 6.28
C LEU A 39 2.42 7.34 4.99
N VAL A 40 2.63 6.32 4.15
CA VAL A 40 3.27 6.44 2.84
C VAL A 40 2.18 6.27 1.78
N ARG A 41 1.89 7.36 1.07
CA ARG A 41 0.89 7.43 -0.01
C ARG A 41 1.59 8.06 -1.19
N HIS A 42 1.76 7.29 -2.26
CA HIS A 42 2.37 7.80 -3.47
C HIS A 42 1.76 7.05 -4.64
N PRO A 43 1.26 7.76 -5.66
CA PRO A 43 0.72 7.10 -6.86
C PRO A 43 1.78 6.25 -7.58
N GLU A 44 3.06 6.47 -7.29
CA GLU A 44 4.19 5.77 -7.91
C GLU A 44 4.75 4.63 -7.05
N LEU A 45 4.27 4.41 -5.83
CA LEU A 45 4.69 3.24 -5.02
C LEU A 45 4.44 1.91 -5.72
N TYR A 46 3.44 1.89 -6.59
CA TYR A 46 3.01 0.72 -7.34
C TYR A 46 3.42 0.78 -8.82
N ARG A 47 4.14 1.84 -9.20
CA ARG A 47 4.83 1.85 -10.49
C ARG A 47 6.06 0.95 -10.34
N PRO A 48 6.20 -0.09 -11.18
CA PRO A 48 7.39 -0.93 -11.15
C PRO A 48 8.59 -0.08 -11.57
N HIS A 49 9.36 0.39 -10.59
CA HIS A 49 10.71 0.88 -10.81
C HIS A 49 11.65 -0.32 -10.75
N ILE A 50 11.72 -1.09 -11.83
CA ILE A 50 12.88 -1.96 -12.05
C ILE A 50 14.02 -1.01 -12.39
N ALA A 51 14.78 -0.60 -11.39
CA ALA A 51 16.08 0.03 -11.62
C ALA A 51 17.00 -1.04 -12.24
N HIS A 52 17.49 -0.75 -13.43
CA HIS A 52 18.30 -1.66 -14.23
C HIS A 52 19.76 -1.69 -13.78
#